data_AF-A0A651H475-F1
#
_entry.id   AF-A0A651H475-F1
#
_cell.length_a   1.000
_cell.length_b   1.000
_cell.length_c   1.000
_cell.angle_alpha   90.00
_cell.angle_beta   90.00
_cell.angle_gamma   90.00
#
_symmetry.space_group_name_H-M   'P 1'
#
loop_
_entity.id
_entity.type
_entity.pdbx_description
1 polymer ?
#
loop_
_entity_poly.entity_id
_entity_poly.type
_entity_poly.pdbx_seq_one_letter_code
_entity_poly.pdbx_strand_id
1 'polypeptide(L)'
;MKLGLGTYALAWSIGVPGNPPPERPLDAEAFLRFALGHGFRLVQMADNQPLPDPAGEEGGRFLETARREGVAIEIGGRGLTEEYLRR
;
A
#
# COMPACT_ATOMS: atom_id res chain seq x y z
N MET A 1 14.76 -5.11 -14.45
CA MET A 1 13.34 -4.73 -14.28
C MET A 1 12.81 -5.34 -12.99
N LYS A 2 11.97 -4.63 -12.23
CA LYS A 2 11.25 -5.17 -11.05
C LYS A 2 9.77 -5.27 -11.39
N LEU A 3 9.14 -6.39 -11.07
CA LEU A 3 7.68 -6.54 -11.15
C LEU A 3 7.07 -6.02 -9.85
N GLY A 4 6.05 -5.16 -9.95
CA GLY A 4 5.39 -4.55 -8.81
C GLY A 4 3.87 -4.64 -8.87
N LEU A 5 3.24 -4.56 -7.70
CA LEU A 5 1.78 -4.51 -7.54
C LEU A 5 1.35 -3.15 -7.01
N GLY A 6 0.45 -2.48 -7.71
CA GLY A 6 -0.14 -1.21 -7.26
C GLY A 6 -1.50 -1.42 -6.58
N THR A 7 -1.83 -0.56 -5.63
CA THR A 7 -3.09 -0.64 -4.85
C THR A 7 -4.35 -0.56 -5.72
N TYR A 8 -4.30 0.11 -6.87
CA TYR A 8 -5.42 0.14 -7.82
C TYR A 8 -5.75 -1.22 -8.45
N ALA A 9 -4.81 -2.17 -8.50
CA ALA A 9 -5.07 -3.53 -8.98
C ALA A 9 -6.08 -4.28 -8.07
N LEU A 10 -6.24 -3.82 -6.82
CA LEU A 10 -7.12 -4.40 -5.80
C LEU A 10 -8.10 -3.36 -5.24
N ALA A 11 -8.47 -2.35 -6.05
CA ALA A 11 -9.30 -1.23 -5.60
C ALA A 11 -10.64 -1.66 -4.97
N TRP A 12 -11.29 -2.70 -5.50
CA TRP A 12 -12.54 -3.21 -4.95
C TRP A 12 -12.37 -3.96 -3.62
N SER A 13 -11.23 -4.61 -3.42
CA SER A 13 -10.89 -5.25 -2.15
C SER A 13 -10.53 -4.23 -1.07
N ILE A 14 -9.95 -3.08 -1.46
CA ILE A 14 -9.65 -1.96 -0.56
C ILE A 14 -10.94 -1.20 -0.24
N GLY A 15 -11.75 -0.90 -1.26
CA GLY A 15 -12.95 -0.09 -1.18
C GLY A 15 -12.91 1.07 -2.18
N VAL A 16 -14.07 1.36 -2.78
CA VAL A 16 -14.22 2.44 -3.76
C VAL A 16 -15.21 3.47 -3.22
N PRO A 17 -14.83 4.75 -3.05
CA PRO A 17 -15.75 5.79 -2.60
C PRO A 17 -17.04 5.83 -3.43
N GLY A 18 -18.19 5.98 -2.76
CA GLY A 18 -19.50 5.96 -3.39
C GLY A 18 -20.08 4.56 -3.66
N ASN A 19 -19.36 3.49 -3.30
CA ASN A 19 -19.86 2.11 -3.35
C ASN A 19 -19.96 1.52 -1.93
N PRO A 20 -20.76 0.46 -1.72
CA PRO A 20 -20.75 -0.28 -0.47
C PRO A 20 -19.34 -0.76 -0.11
N PRO A 21 -18.91 -0.65 1.16
CA PRO A 21 -17.60 -1.14 1.56
C PRO A 21 -17.53 -2.67 1.45
N PRO A 22 -16.37 -3.23 1.10
CA PRO A 22 -16.18 -4.68 1.15
C PRO A 22 -16.32 -5.17 2.60
N GLU A 23 -16.82 -6.39 2.79
CA GLU A 23 -17.01 -6.97 4.13
C GLU A 23 -15.70 -7.06 4.93
N ARG A 24 -14.58 -7.21 4.21
CA ARG A 24 -13.23 -7.26 4.77
C ARG A 24 -12.30 -6.39 3.92
N PRO A 25 -12.23 -5.09 4.21
CA PRO A 25 -11.35 -4.17 3.49
C PRO A 25 -9.89 -4.62 3.57
N LEU A 26 -9.21 -4.59 2.43
CA LEU A 26 -7.80 -4.88 2.33
C LEU A 26 -7.00 -3.66 2.79
N ASP A 27 -6.55 -3.66 4.04
CA ASP A 27 -5.67 -2.62 4.58
C ASP A 27 -4.25 -2.68 3.96
N ALA A 28 -3.39 -1.71 4.31
CA ALA A 28 -2.03 -1.60 3.77
C ALA A 28 -1.15 -2.82 4.11
N GLU A 29 -1.25 -3.35 5.32
CA GLU A 29 -0.47 -4.51 5.77
C GLU A 29 -0.93 -5.79 5.04
N ALA A 30 -2.24 -5.98 4.93
CA ALA A 30 -2.83 -7.08 4.19
C ALA A 30 -2.49 -7.00 2.70
N PHE A 31 -2.46 -5.80 2.11
CA PHE A 31 -2.00 -5.57 0.74
C PHE A 31 -0.52 -5.94 0.54
N LEU A 32 0.36 -5.53 1.46
CA LEU A 32 1.78 -5.89 1.42
C LEU A 32 1.97 -7.42 1.50
N ARG A 33 1.26 -8.09 2.41
CA ARG A 33 1.30 -9.54 2.56
C ARG A 33 0.72 -10.26 1.34
N PHE A 34 -0.34 -9.72 0.75
CA PHE A 34 -0.91 -10.23 -0.49
C PHE A 34 0.13 -10.17 -1.62
N ALA A 35 0.79 -9.02 -1.80
CA ALA A 35 1.83 -8.85 -2.82
C ALA A 35 2.98 -9.86 -2.62
N LEU A 36 3.45 -10.00 -1.38
CA LEU A 36 4.49 -10.95 -1.00
C LEU A 36 4.11 -12.40 -1.30
N GLY A 37 2.89 -12.80 -0.93
CA GLY A 37 2.35 -14.15 -1.17
C GLY A 37 2.26 -14.50 -2.65
N HIS A 38 2.18 -13.50 -3.54
CA HIS A 38 2.16 -13.68 -4.99
C HIS A 38 3.52 -13.45 -5.66
N GLY A 39 4.61 -13.32 -4.89
CA GLY A 39 5.96 -13.23 -5.42
C GLY A 39 6.41 -11.82 -5.84
N PHE A 40 5.60 -10.79 -5.62
CA PHE A 40 6.03 -9.41 -5.87
C PHE A 40 7.08 -8.99 -4.83
N ARG A 41 8.02 -8.13 -5.26
CA ARG A 41 9.05 -7.52 -4.40
C ARG A 41 9.06 -5.99 -4.52
N LEU A 42 7.99 -5.44 -5.09
CA LEU A 42 7.72 -4.03 -5.19
C LEU A 42 6.22 -3.82 -5.00
N VAL A 43 5.85 -2.87 -4.15
CA VAL A 43 4.48 -2.41 -4.00
C VAL A 43 4.40 -0.92 -4.29
N GLN A 44 3.32 -0.48 -4.95
CA GLN A 44 3.05 0.94 -5.17
C GLN A 44 1.79 1.34 -4.38
N MET A 45 1.99 2.14 -3.34
CA MET A 45 0.93 2.67 -2.49
C MET A 45 0.38 3.93 -3.15
N ALA A 46 -0.87 3.90 -3.63
CA ALA A 46 -1.52 5.03 -4.30
C ALA A 46 -2.50 5.78 -3.38
N ASP A 47 -3.14 6.83 -3.90
CA ASP A 47 -4.11 7.65 -3.15
C ASP A 47 -5.34 6.88 -2.66
N ASN A 48 -5.70 5.75 -3.28
CA ASN A 48 -6.77 4.88 -2.81
C ASN A 48 -6.38 4.02 -1.59
N GLN A 49 -5.08 3.92 -1.29
CA GLN A 49 -4.56 3.33 -0.06
C GLN A 49 -3.20 3.96 0.27
N PRO A 50 -3.19 5.14 0.90
CA PRO A 50 -1.96 5.87 1.20
C PRO A 50 -1.01 5.08 2.10
N LEU A 51 0.26 5.49 2.10
CA LEU A 51 1.22 4.95 3.04
C LEU A 51 0.75 5.28 4.48
N PRO A 52 0.75 4.30 5.41
CA PRO A 52 0.44 4.58 6.82
C PRO A 52 1.48 5.51 7.45
N ASP A 53 1.07 6.26 8.48
CA ASP A 53 1.97 7.14 9.24
C ASP A 53 3.14 6.33 9.85
N PRO A 54 4.40 6.61 9.45
CA PRO A 54 5.58 5.91 9.95
C PRO A 54 5.78 5.98 11.47
N ALA A 55 5.28 7.03 12.12
CA ALA A 55 5.37 7.20 13.57
C ALA A 55 4.29 6.41 14.33
N GLY A 56 3.22 6.00 13.62
CA GLY A 56 2.16 5.16 14.15
C GLY A 56 2.55 3.70 14.25
N GLU A 57 1.85 2.95 15.11
CA GLU A 57 2.08 1.52 15.30
C GLU A 57 1.89 0.72 14.00
N GLU A 58 0.87 1.05 13.21
CA GLU A 58 0.59 0.42 11.92
C GLU A 58 1.67 0.69 10.88
N GLY A 59 2.12 1.95 10.73
CA GLY A 59 3.20 2.28 9.81
C GLY A 59 4.54 1.70 10.22
N GLY A 60 4.82 1.66 11.53
CA GLY A 60 5.97 0.95 12.09
C GLY A 60 5.99 -0.52 11.67
N ARG A 61 4.88 -1.25 11.88
CA ARG A 61 4.75 -2.66 11.48
C ARG A 61 4.85 -2.87 9.97
N PHE A 62 4.21 -1.99 9.18
CA PHE A 62 4.25 -2.06 7.72
C PHE A 62 5.69 -1.91 7.20
N LEU A 63 6.41 -0.89 7.69
CA LEU A 63 7.78 -0.62 7.29
C LEU A 63 8.75 -1.70 7.80
N GLU A 64 8.54 -2.24 9.00
CA GLU A 64 9.31 -3.38 9.51
C GLU A 64 9.13 -4.61 8.61
N THR A 65 7.88 -4.95 8.26
CA THR A 65 7.58 -6.06 7.35
C THR A 65 8.23 -5.83 5.98
N ALA A 66 8.08 -4.65 5.39
CA ALA A 66 8.69 -4.34 4.09
C ALA A 66 10.22 -4.46 4.14
N ARG A 67 10.87 -3.97 5.20
CA ARG A 67 12.32 -4.09 5.40
C ARG A 67 12.76 -5.53 5.59
N ARG A 68 12.08 -6.28 6.46
CA ARG A 68 12.39 -7.69 6.77
C ARG A 68 12.29 -8.57 5.51
N GLU A 69 11.27 -8.33 4.70
CA GLU A 69 10.97 -9.14 3.50
C GLU A 69 11.67 -8.62 2.23
N GLY A 70 12.42 -7.51 2.32
CA GLY A 70 13.16 -6.93 1.20
C GLY A 70 12.26 -6.37 0.08
N VAL A 71 11.10 -5.82 0.44
CA VAL A 71 10.12 -5.23 -0.50
C VAL A 71 10.43 -3.76 -0.71
N ALA A 72 10.53 -3.35 -1.98
CA ALA A 72 10.60 -1.94 -2.34
C ALA A 72 9.20 -1.31 -2.26
N ILE A 73 9.12 -0.12 -1.67
CA ILE A 73 7.88 0.66 -1.62
C ILE A 73 8.03 1.83 -2.60
N GLU A 74 7.07 1.97 -3.50
CA GLU A 74 6.87 3.17 -4.32
C GLU A 74 5.63 3.91 -3.81
N ILE A 75 5.70 5.24 -3.83
CA ILE A 75 4.55 6.09 -3.55
C ILE A 75 4.03 6.55 -4.90
N GLY A 76 2.84 6.05 -5.26
CA GLY A 76 2.06 6.54 -6.38
C GLY A 76 1.03 7.54 -5.87
N GLY A 77 0.57 8.45 -6.71
CA GLY A 77 -0.47 9.38 -6.26
C GLY A 77 -0.91 10.30 -7.38
N ARG A 78 -2.21 10.57 -7.43
CA ARG A 78 -2.74 11.65 -8.26
C ARG A 78 -2.32 12.98 -7.64
N GLY A 79 -1.58 13.78 -8.40
CA GLY A 79 -1.07 15.05 -7.89
C GLY A 79 -0.05 14.87 -6.77
N LEU A 80 0.96 14.03 -6.99
CA LEU A 80 2.13 13.90 -6.11
C LEU A 80 2.72 15.30 -5.86
N THR A 81 2.37 15.87 -4.71
CA THR A 81 2.86 17.15 -4.23
C THR A 81 3.96 16.94 -3.20
N GLU A 82 4.77 17.95 -2.99
CA GLU A 82 5.83 17.93 -1.99
C GLU A 82 5.28 17.75 -0.56
N GLU A 83 4.03 18.12 -0.29
CA GLU A 83 3.36 17.86 0.98
C GLU A 83 3.16 16.36 1.23
N TYR A 84 2.68 15.61 0.24
CA TYR A 84 2.50 14.16 0.35
C TYR A 84 3.82 13.39 0.46
N LEU A 85 4.91 13.94 -0.07
CA LEU A 85 6.25 13.36 0.08
C LEU A 85 6.87 13.60 1.46
N ARG A 86 6.36 14.56 2.24
CA ARG A 86 6.91 14.98 3.52
C ARG A 86 6.13 14.46 4.74
N ARG A 87 5.02 13.75 4.52
CA ARG A 87 4.29 12.98 5.55
C ARG A 87 4.95 11.61 5.72
#